data_AF-A0A0J9D3J3-F1
#
_entry.id   AF-A0A0J9D3J3-F1
#
_cell.length_a   1.000
_cell.length_b   1.000
_cell.length_c   1.000
_cell.angle_alpha   90.00
_cell.angle_beta   90.00
_cell.angle_gamma   90.00
#
_symmetry.space_group_name_H-M   'P 1'
#
loop_
_entity.id
_entity.type
_entity.pdbx_description
1 polymer ?
#
loop_
_entity_poly.entity_id
_entity_poly.type
_entity_poly.pdbx_seq_one_letter_code
_entity_poly.pdbx_strand_id
1 'polypeptide(L)' 'MERIKRLFTIKTKFEAFLVIYALALGASERGVVYMHQYPGVGGQLLALACSGAVFMAGGKMLDALELQRSYGS' A
#
# COMPACT_ATOMS: atom_id res chain seq x y z
N MET A 1 11.41 -17.26 -15.80
CA MET A 1 10.09 -17.15 -15.12
C MET A 1 10.20 -17.12 -13.58
N GLU A 2 11.06 -17.93 -12.93
CA GLU A 2 11.17 -17.96 -11.46
C GLU A 2 11.61 -16.64 -10.78
N ARG A 3 12.43 -15.84 -11.46
CA ARG A 3 12.92 -14.55 -10.93
C ARG A 3 11.79 -13.53 -10.72
N ILE A 4 10.78 -13.51 -11.58
CA ILE A 4 9.62 -12.59 -11.50
C ILE A 4 8.72 -13.00 -10.34
N LYS A 5 8.54 -14.30 -10.10
CA LYS A 5 7.75 -14.80 -8.95
C LYS A 5 8.32 -14.34 -7.61
N ARG A 6 9.65 -14.23 -7.47
CA ARG A 6 10.29 -13.69 -6.25
C ARG A 6 9.95 -12.22 -5.99
N LEU A 7 9.70 -11.43 -7.04
CA LEU A 7 9.36 -10.01 -6.87
C LEU A 7 7.95 -9.81 -6.28
N PHE A 8 7.05 -10.78 -6.48
CA PHE A 8 5.72 -10.81 -5.88
C PHE A 8 5.65 -11.59 -4.57
N THR A 9 6.79 -12.10 -4.07
CA THR A 9 6.84 -12.84 -2.81
C THR A 9 7.45 -11.95 -1.73
N ILE A 10 6.61 -11.41 -0.85
CA ILE A 10 7.05 -10.54 0.24
C ILE A 10 7.55 -11.43 1.38
N LYS A 11 8.85 -11.44 1.67
CA LYS A 11 9.44 -12.24 2.76
C LYS A 11 9.94 -11.40 3.93
N THR A 12 10.36 -10.17 3.66
CA THR A 12 10.97 -9.30 4.67
C THR A 12 10.10 -8.09 4.98
N LYS A 13 10.24 -7.55 6.20
CA LYS A 13 9.60 -6.29 6.58
C LYS A 13 9.99 -5.15 5.62
N PHE A 14 11.23 -5.16 5.12
CA PHE A 14 11.73 -4.16 4.18
C PHE A 14 11.01 -4.20 2.82
N GLU A 15 10.77 -5.40 2.27
CA GLU A 15 9.98 -5.55 1.04
C GLU A 15 8.54 -5.08 1.22
N ALA A 16 7.90 -5.37 2.36
CA ALA A 16 6.58 -4.83 2.65
C ALA A 16 6.60 -3.30 2.72
N PHE A 17 7.58 -2.69 3.38
CA PHE A 17 7.71 -1.23 3.41
C PHE A 17 7.89 -0.63 2.01
N LEU A 18 8.67 -1.28 1.14
CA LEU A 18 8.81 -0.86 -0.27
C LEU A 18 7.48 -0.91 -1.03
N VAL A 19 6.68 -1.96 -0.83
CA VAL A 19 5.36 -2.07 -1.47
C VAL A 19 4.39 -1.03 -0.91
N ILE A 20 4.34 -0.85 0.41
CA ILE A 20 3.50 0.18 1.06
C ILE A 20 3.89 1.58 0.57
N TYR A 21 5.18 1.85 0.43
CA TYR A 21 5.68 3.11 -0.11
C TYR A 21 5.23 3.33 -1.56
N ALA A 22 5.36 2.31 -2.42
CA ALA A 22 4.89 2.39 -3.80
C ALA A 22 3.37 2.63 -3.89
N LEU A 23 2.58 1.99 -3.03
CA LEU A 23 1.14 2.20 -2.92
C LEU A 23 0.81 3.63 -2.43
N ALA A 24 1.53 4.13 -1.43
CA ALA A 24 1.37 5.48 -0.91
C ALA A 24 1.68 6.55 -1.96
N LEU A 25 2.74 6.35 -2.74
CA LEU A 25 3.16 7.27 -3.79
C LEU A 25 2.08 7.36 -4.89
N GLY A 26 1.61 6.21 -5.38
CA GLY A 26 0.54 6.16 -6.39
C GLY A 26 -0.79 6.71 -5.88
N ALA A 27 -1.14 6.45 -4.62
CA ALA A 27 -2.33 7.01 -3.97
C ALA A 27 -2.25 8.54 -3.84
N SER A 28 -1.06 9.08 -3.55
CA SER A 28 -0.83 10.52 -3.43
C SER A 28 -0.96 11.23 -4.78
N GLU A 29 -0.32 10.70 -5.83
CA GLU A 29 -0.47 11.24 -7.19
C GLU A 29 -1.93 11.24 -7.65
N ARG A 30 -2.65 10.13 -7.40
CA ARG A 30 -4.08 10.03 -7.72
C ARG A 30 -4.94 10.96 -6.86
N GLY A 31 -4.61 11.11 -5.57
CA GLY A 31 -5.26 12.04 -4.65
C GLY A 31 -5.17 13.49 -5.13
N VAL A 32 -4.01 13.91 -5.61
CA VAL A 32 -3.82 15.25 -6.19
C VAL A 32 -4.65 15.43 -7.47
N VAL A 33 -4.68 14.41 -8.34
CA VAL A 33 -5.54 14.43 -9.53
C VAL A 33 -7.02 14.54 -9.16
N TYR A 34 -7.50 13.81 -8.15
CA TYR A 34 -8.90 13.91 -7.69
C TYR A 34 -9.23 15.30 -7.15
N MET A 35 -8.29 15.94 -6.47
CA MET A 35 -8.48 17.30 -5.94
C MET A 35 -8.49 18.36 -7.06
N HIS A 36 -7.76 18.13 -8.16
CA HIS A 36 -7.79 19.01 -9.32
C HIS A 36 -9.04 18.80 -10.18
N GLN A 37 -9.49 17.56 -10.36
CA GLN A 37 -10.57 17.20 -11.28
C GLN A 37 -11.97 17.35 -10.66
N TYR A 38 -12.08 17.23 -9.34
CA TYR A 38 -13.33 17.43 -8.59
C TYR A 38 -13.14 18.52 -7.53
N PRO A 39 -13.29 19.81 -7.89
CA PRO A 39 -13.17 20.90 -6.93
C PRO A 39 -14.31 20.82 -5.90
N GLY A 40 -13.95 20.54 -4.64
CA GLY A 40 -14.89 20.46 -3.52
C GLY A 40 -14.49 19.41 -2.48
N VAL A 41 -15.38 19.15 -1.52
CA VAL A 41 -15.19 18.20 -0.41
C VAL A 41 -14.98 16.76 -0.90
N GLY A 42 -15.51 16.44 -2.08
CA GLY A 42 -15.38 15.12 -2.71
C GLY A 42 -13.93 14.72 -2.98
N GLY A 43 -13.13 15.61 -3.58
CA GLY A 43 -11.72 15.33 -3.87
C GLY A 43 -10.89 15.06 -2.60
N GLN A 44 -11.17 15.79 -1.52
CA GLN A 44 -10.51 15.59 -0.22
C GLN A 44 -10.95 14.30 0.48
N LEU A 45 -12.24 13.95 0.41
CA LEU A 45 -12.76 12.67 0.92
C LEU A 45 -12.16 11.48 0.17
N LEU A 46 -12.05 11.57 -1.16
CA LEU A 46 -11.41 10.55 -1.99
C LEU A 46 -9.91 10.42 -1.69
N ALA A 47 -9.20 11.54 -1.50
CA ALA A 47 -7.79 11.53 -1.10
C ALA A 47 -7.58 10.92 0.30
N LEU A 48 -8.45 11.25 1.26
CA LEU A 48 -8.45 10.66 2.61
C LEU A 48 -8.78 9.17 2.58
N ALA A 49 -9.77 8.76 1.80
CA ALA A 49 -10.13 7.36 1.62
C ALA A 49 -8.98 6.55 1.01
N CYS A 50 -8.29 7.13 0.02
CA CYS A 50 -7.12 6.50 -0.61
C CYS A 50 -5.97 6.33 0.39
N SER A 51 -5.69 7.37 1.17
CA SER A 51 -4.68 7.31 2.24
C SER A 51 -5.03 6.27 3.31
N GLY A 52 -6.29 6.25 3.76
CA GLY A 52 -6.81 5.27 4.72
C GLY A 52 -6.70 3.83 4.21
N ALA A 53 -6.97 3.59 2.93
CA ALA A 53 -6.79 2.28 2.31
C ALA A 53 -5.32 1.82 2.32
N VAL A 54 -4.37 2.72 2.09
CA VAL A 54 -2.92 2.38 2.16
C VAL A 54 -2.51 2.02 3.57
N PHE A 55 -2.99 2.73 4.60
CA PHE A 55 -2.70 2.38 5.99
C PHE A 55 -3.27 1.01 6.39
N MET A 56 -4.51 0.71 6.02
CA MET A 56 -5.11 -0.61 6.27
C MET A 56 -4.36 -1.73 5.54
N ALA A 57 -4.01 -1.51 4.27
CA ALA A 57 -3.24 -2.46 3.48
C ALA A 57 -1.83 -2.69 4.07
N GLY A 58 -1.16 -1.62 4.51
CA GLY A 58 0.15 -1.70 5.14
C GLY A 58 0.12 -2.43 6.47
N GLY A 59 -0.87 -2.16 7.33
CA GLY A 59 -1.07 -2.89 8.57
C GLY A 59 -1.29 -4.38 8.33
N LYS A 60 -2.14 -4.75 7.35
CA LYS A 60 -2.39 -6.15 6.99
C LYS A 60 -1.18 -6.86 6.38
N MET A 61 -0.36 -6.18 5.58
CA MET A 61 0.88 -6.75 5.06
C MET A 61 1.90 -7.02 6.17
N LEU A 62 2.05 -6.11 7.12
CA LEU A 62 2.96 -6.30 8.26
C LEU A 62 2.48 -7.42 9.19
N ASP A 63 1.17 -7.48 9.47
CA ASP A 63 0.52 -8.53 10.23
C ASP A 63 0.72 -9.91 9.58
N ALA A 64 0.48 -10.02 8.27
CA ALA A 64 0.71 -11.25 7.51
C ALA A 64 2.19 -11.71 7.54
N LEU A 65 3.14 -10.77 7.47
CA LEU A 65 4.56 -11.09 7.60
C LEU A 65 4.95 -11.57 8.99
N GLU A 66 4.37 -10.98 10.03
CA GLU A 66 4.60 -11.40 11.42
C GLU A 66 4.02 -12.79 11.68
N LEU A 67 2.82 -13.05 11.13
CA LEU A 67 2.19 -14.37 11.17
C LEU A 67 3.05 -15.41 10.45
N GLN A 68 3.52 -15.11 9.24
CA GLN A 68 4.38 -16.00 8.46
C GLN A 68 5.74 -16.25 9.14
N ARG A 69 6.27 -15.27 9.88
CA ARG A 69 7.48 -15.44 10.70
C ARG A 69 7.24 -16.28 11.97
N SER A 70 6.05 -16.16 12.57
CA SER A 70 5.71 -16.86 13.81
C SER A 70 5.31 -18.32 13.58
N TYR A 71 4.66 -18.62 12.45
CA TYR A 71 4.19 -19.97 12.09
C TYR A 71 5.01 -20.66 11.00
N GLY A 72 5.87 -19.94 10.28
CA GLY A 72 6.81 -20.50 9.30
C GLY A 72 8.09 -20.97 9.97
N SER A 73 8.03 -22.11 10.67
CA SER A 73 9.20 -22.91 11.04
C SER A 73 9.75 -23.69 9.85
#